data_AF-A0A970J023-F1
#
_entry.id   AF-A0A970J023-F1
#
_cell.length_a   1.000
_cell.length_b   1.000
_cell.length_c   1.000
_cell.angle_alpha   90.00
_cell.angle_beta   90.00
_cell.angle_gamma   90.00
#
_symmetry.space_group_name_H-M   'P 1'
#
loop_
_entity.id
_entity.type
_entity.pdbx_description
1 polymer ?
#
loop_
_entity_poly.entity_id
_entity_poly.type
_entity_poly.pdbx_seq_one_letter_code
_entity_poly.pdbx_strand_id
1 'polypeptide(L)'
;MKNKKLVISSLIVAFILIIAAGIFITQGIKIEKKDNYVASSNTTDDNTSKKNKVIPHPKEWGDNKDKLSLKDNRTAYKIQVSFDEKNKKLFAYERVKFRNNYSTALKDVVFHLYPDSYNTAETRPSIGDTPKSLKRSEIGDIKINSVTYNGKKVKYSEDKQILKFKLDKELKPGEEAEVVIDFTLKIPLSQDRLGYYGDEYSITNWYPILSIYDEKQGLWDENPFHPVGESNYSDCSDYQVEILVPKGMVVVTTGVQQNKEKLEEMEKLTFQAENVRDFVFFMSEDYKVVSKDVNGVRVNSYYIKHESTAKRMLDLACKSLEFFSQTYGEYPYSEYDVVETPLSGGAMEYPTVTQMGYYNRMPETPNPKSLSFEDEAVVHETAHQWFYSIIGNNEFKDPILDESFTSYATARFFENE
;
A
#
# COMPACT_ATOMS: atom_id res chain seq x y z
N MET A 1 -46.30 12.60 2.22
CA MET A 1 -46.01 13.24 0.92
C MET A 1 -45.85 14.74 1.09
N LYS A 2 -44.63 15.23 1.34
CA LYS A 2 -44.18 16.61 1.05
C LYS A 2 -42.67 16.68 1.30
N ASN A 3 -41.99 17.35 0.36
CA ASN A 3 -40.58 17.74 0.34
C ASN A 3 -39.55 16.70 -0.15
N LYS A 4 -39.78 16.15 -1.35
CA LYS A 4 -38.69 15.83 -2.28
C LYS A 4 -38.43 17.07 -3.14
N LYS A 5 -37.40 17.85 -2.82
CA LYS A 5 -36.72 18.82 -3.71
C LYS A 5 -35.61 19.51 -2.90
N LEU A 6 -34.42 18.93 -2.94
CA LEU A 6 -33.11 19.60 -3.03
C LEU A 6 -32.01 18.54 -2.82
N VAL A 7 -31.70 17.74 -3.84
CA VAL A 7 -30.39 17.07 -3.95
C VAL A 7 -30.07 16.98 -5.44
N ILE A 8 -29.60 18.09 -6.02
CA ILE A 8 -28.82 18.08 -7.26
C ILE A 8 -27.78 19.19 -7.10
N SER A 9 -26.71 18.92 -6.34
CA SER A 9 -25.49 19.73 -6.39
C SER A 9 -24.21 19.01 -5.96
N SER A 10 -24.14 17.67 -6.02
CA SER A 10 -22.97 16.91 -5.53
C SER A 10 -22.27 16.05 -6.58
N LEU A 11 -22.53 16.28 -7.87
CA LEU A 11 -21.86 15.56 -8.98
C LEU A 11 -20.52 16.18 -9.40
N ILE A 12 -19.89 16.97 -8.52
CA ILE A 12 -18.66 17.74 -8.85
C ILE A 12 -17.39 17.03 -8.37
N VAL A 13 -17.46 16.10 -7.41
CA VAL A 13 -16.25 15.43 -6.85
C VAL A 13 -15.66 14.42 -7.83
N ALA A 14 -16.48 13.56 -8.46
CA ALA A 14 -16.03 12.67 -9.53
C ALA A 14 -15.44 13.42 -10.75
N PHE A 15 -15.82 14.69 -10.93
CA PHE A 15 -15.34 15.51 -12.04
C PHE A 15 -13.95 16.13 -11.79
N ILE A 16 -13.52 16.26 -10.53
CA ILE A 16 -12.20 16.81 -10.19
C ILE A 16 -11.09 15.75 -10.34
N LEU A 17 -11.37 14.47 -10.12
CA LEU A 17 -10.43 13.39 -10.41
C LEU A 17 -10.23 13.17 -11.93
N ILE A 18 -11.26 13.42 -12.74
CA ILE A 18 -11.22 13.17 -14.20
C ILE A 18 -10.62 14.34 -15.01
N ILE A 19 -10.71 15.60 -14.54
CA ILE A 19 -10.25 16.76 -15.33
C ILE A 19 -8.71 16.87 -15.43
N ALA A 20 -7.94 16.27 -14.53
CA ALA A 20 -6.47 16.31 -14.62
C ALA A 20 -5.88 15.47 -15.78
N ALA A 21 -6.66 14.57 -16.39
CA ALA A 21 -6.20 13.63 -17.41
C ALA A 21 -6.20 14.17 -18.86
N GLY A 22 -6.71 15.38 -19.09
CA GLY A 22 -6.95 15.88 -20.44
C GLY A 22 -6.36 17.26 -20.70
N ILE A 23 -5.04 17.38 -20.84
CA ILE A 23 -4.31 18.31 -21.74
C ILE A 23 -2.80 18.09 -21.51
N PHE A 24 -2.12 17.59 -22.55
CA PHE A 24 -0.69 17.67 -22.92
C PHE A 24 -0.13 16.33 -23.41
N ILE A 25 -0.47 15.99 -24.66
CA ILE A 25 0.36 15.12 -25.50
C ILE A 25 1.31 16.02 -26.31
N THR A 26 2.52 15.49 -26.51
CA THR A 26 3.65 15.98 -27.30
C THR A 26 4.69 16.82 -26.54
N GLN A 27 5.68 16.12 -25.97
CA GLN A 27 7.09 16.45 -26.20
C GLN A 27 7.97 15.23 -25.86
N GLY A 28 8.84 14.86 -26.81
CA GLY A 28 9.64 13.64 -26.74
C GLY A 28 10.63 13.67 -25.56
N ILE A 29 10.62 12.58 -24.79
CA ILE A 29 11.53 12.35 -23.68
C ILE A 29 12.94 12.13 -24.24
N LYS A 30 13.89 13.02 -23.91
CA LYS A 30 15.32 12.77 -24.07
C LYS A 30 15.79 11.92 -22.90
N ILE A 31 16.37 10.77 -23.23
CA ILE A 31 16.98 9.84 -22.27
C ILE A 31 18.37 10.39 -21.89
N GLU A 32 18.54 10.82 -20.64
CA GLU A 32 19.88 10.96 -20.06
C GLU A 32 20.34 9.63 -19.48
N LYS A 33 21.59 9.25 -19.79
CA LYS A 33 22.21 8.02 -19.32
C LYS A 33 22.47 8.10 -17.81
N LYS A 34 22.20 6.97 -17.15
CA LYS A 34 22.56 6.63 -15.76
C LYS A 34 24.04 6.94 -15.51
N ASP A 35 24.36 8.03 -14.82
CA ASP A 35 25.67 8.22 -14.23
C ASP A 35 25.74 7.37 -12.95
N ASN A 36 26.78 6.55 -12.86
CA ASN A 36 27.03 5.66 -11.73
C ASN A 36 27.25 6.47 -10.45
N TYR A 37 26.20 6.65 -9.65
CA TYR A 37 26.34 7.21 -8.31
C TYR A 37 26.86 6.14 -7.35
N VAL A 38 28.16 6.17 -7.08
CA VAL A 38 28.75 5.46 -5.95
C VAL A 38 28.35 6.23 -4.69
N ALA A 39 27.58 5.60 -3.80
CA ALA A 39 27.25 6.17 -2.49
C ALA A 39 28.56 6.53 -1.77
N SER A 40 28.82 7.83 -1.59
CA SER A 40 29.98 8.30 -0.83
C SER A 40 29.73 8.05 0.65
N SER A 41 30.52 7.12 1.21
CA SER A 41 30.74 7.03 2.64
C SER A 41 31.61 8.22 3.05
N ASN A 42 31.05 9.16 3.80
CA ASN A 42 31.77 10.04 4.72
C ASN A 42 30.77 10.72 5.65
N THR A 43 30.60 10.15 6.84
CA THR A 43 30.00 10.81 8.00
C THR A 43 31.12 11.49 8.77
N THR A 44 31.07 12.81 8.89
CA THR A 44 31.79 13.53 9.94
C THR A 44 31.03 13.34 11.24
N ASP A 45 31.72 12.78 12.23
CA ASP A 45 31.23 12.53 13.59
C ASP A 45 30.72 13.81 14.24
N ASP A 46 29.47 13.77 14.73
CA ASP A 46 29.04 14.64 15.82
C ASP A 46 28.69 13.77 17.03
N ASN A 47 29.32 14.14 18.14
CA ASN A 47 29.65 13.25 19.24
C ASN A 47 28.60 13.41 20.34
N THR A 48 27.49 12.68 20.23
CA THR A 48 26.59 12.39 21.37
C THR A 48 26.28 10.89 21.42
N SER A 49 26.77 10.26 22.47
CA SER A 49 26.79 8.81 22.69
C SER A 49 25.42 8.23 23.06
N LYS A 50 24.47 8.22 22.14
CA LYS A 50 23.52 7.10 22.05
C LYS A 50 24.21 6.04 21.19
N LYS A 51 24.68 4.94 21.79
CA LYS A 51 25.23 3.79 21.04
C LYS A 51 24.32 3.53 19.83
N ASN A 52 24.86 3.61 18.61
CA ASN A 52 24.14 3.20 17.40
C ASN A 52 23.82 1.71 17.55
N LYS A 53 22.62 1.40 18.05
CA LYS A 53 22.17 0.02 18.21
C LYS A 53 21.94 -0.52 16.80
N VAL A 54 22.63 -1.60 16.47
CA VAL A 54 22.48 -2.27 15.18
C VAL A 54 21.10 -2.91 15.16
N ILE A 55 20.22 -2.44 14.27
CA ILE A 55 18.95 -3.09 14.01
C ILE A 55 19.25 -4.39 13.25
N PRO A 56 18.83 -5.57 13.76
CA PRO A 56 19.18 -6.84 13.13
C PRO A 56 18.52 -6.93 11.74
N HIS A 57 19.28 -7.37 10.74
CA HIS A 57 18.72 -7.59 9.41
C HIS A 57 17.82 -8.84 9.44
N PRO A 58 16.61 -8.84 8.84
CA PRO A 58 15.69 -9.99 8.95
C PRO A 58 16.26 -11.33 8.48
N LYS A 59 17.18 -11.29 7.50
CA LYS A 59 17.97 -12.44 7.04
C LYS A 59 18.70 -13.20 8.15
N GLU A 60 18.96 -12.56 9.29
CA GLU A 60 19.64 -13.13 10.46
C GLU A 60 18.68 -13.86 11.42
N TRP A 61 17.36 -13.70 11.26
CA TRP A 61 16.36 -14.23 12.20
C TRP A 61 16.13 -15.74 12.10
N GLY A 62 16.81 -16.42 11.17
CA GLY A 62 16.64 -17.84 10.92
C GLY A 62 15.71 -18.11 9.75
N ASP A 63 16.32 -18.24 8.58
CA ASP A 63 15.93 -18.85 7.31
C ASP A 63 14.53 -18.68 6.71
N ASN A 64 13.56 -18.07 7.39
CA ASN A 64 12.22 -17.95 6.83
C ASN A 64 11.72 -19.34 6.33
N LYS A 65 12.15 -20.44 6.99
CA LYS A 65 12.37 -21.76 6.36
C LYS A 65 11.10 -22.58 6.16
N ASP A 66 10.00 -22.10 6.73
CA ASP A 66 8.70 -22.72 6.56
C ASP A 66 8.35 -22.75 5.07
N LYS A 67 7.86 -23.90 4.61
CA LYS A 67 7.41 -24.04 3.23
C LYS A 67 6.19 -23.16 3.03
N LEU A 68 6.25 -22.25 2.07
CA LEU A 68 5.06 -21.58 1.58
C LEU A 68 4.20 -22.57 0.80
N SER A 69 2.92 -22.59 1.11
CA SER A 69 1.90 -23.32 0.37
C SER A 69 1.05 -22.34 -0.44
N LEU A 70 0.71 -22.71 -1.67
CA LEU A 70 -0.21 -21.94 -2.49
C LEU A 70 -1.63 -22.41 -2.21
N LYS A 71 -2.48 -21.51 -1.70
CA LYS A 71 -3.91 -21.77 -1.52
C LYS A 71 -4.64 -21.25 -2.76
N ASP A 72 -5.44 -22.11 -3.38
CA ASP A 72 -6.18 -21.81 -4.62
C ASP A 72 -5.31 -21.23 -5.76
N ASN A 73 -4.04 -21.66 -5.84
CA ASN A 73 -3.02 -21.15 -6.77
C ASN A 73 -2.65 -19.66 -6.65
N ARG A 74 -3.10 -18.97 -5.59
CA ARG A 74 -2.66 -17.60 -5.30
C ARG A 74 -1.18 -17.55 -4.96
N THR A 75 -0.53 -16.46 -5.34
CA THR A 75 0.85 -16.17 -4.94
C THR A 75 0.91 -16.03 -3.42
N ALA A 76 1.94 -16.61 -2.81
CA ALA A 76 2.16 -16.54 -1.38
C ALA A 76 3.43 -15.73 -1.08
N TYR A 77 3.28 -14.71 -0.24
CA TYR A 77 4.34 -13.84 0.25
C TYR A 77 4.63 -14.13 1.71
N LYS A 78 5.92 -14.25 2.04
CA LYS A 78 6.40 -14.18 3.42
C LYS A 78 7.49 -13.14 3.53
N ILE A 79 7.17 -12.03 4.20
CA ILE A 79 8.02 -10.86 4.26
C ILE A 79 8.43 -10.62 5.70
N GLN A 80 9.73 -10.57 5.96
CA GLN A 80 10.27 -10.18 7.26
C GLN A 80 10.92 -8.81 7.11
N VAL A 81 10.59 -7.87 7.99
CA VAL A 81 11.03 -6.49 7.89
C VAL A 81 11.45 -5.94 9.25
N SER A 82 12.59 -5.26 9.27
CA SER A 82 13.08 -4.50 10.41
C SER A 82 12.98 -3.02 10.14
N PHE A 83 12.37 -2.28 11.07
CA PHE A 83 12.28 -0.83 11.01
C PHE A 83 13.45 -0.15 11.72
N ASP A 84 14.21 0.65 10.98
CA ASP A 84 15.24 1.54 11.49
C ASP A 84 14.69 2.97 11.52
N GLU A 85 14.07 3.30 12.65
CA GLU A 85 13.44 4.60 12.89
C GLU A 85 14.43 5.76 12.77
N LYS A 86 15.66 5.57 13.28
CA LYS A 86 16.69 6.62 13.28
C LYS A 86 17.06 7.03 11.86
N ASN A 87 17.23 6.05 10.98
CA ASN A 87 17.65 6.29 9.60
C ASN A 87 16.49 6.34 8.60
N LYS A 88 15.25 6.15 9.06
CA LYS A 88 14.02 6.13 8.25
C LYS A 88 14.14 5.09 7.12
N LYS A 89 14.51 3.87 7.50
CA LYS A 89 14.73 2.75 6.57
C LYS A 89 14.01 1.49 7.00
N LEU A 90 13.68 0.66 6.02
CA LEU A 90 13.31 -0.73 6.23
C LEU A 90 14.38 -1.64 5.65
N PHE A 91 14.79 -2.63 6.41
CA PHE A 91 15.56 -3.77 5.93
C PHE A 91 14.59 -4.93 5.78
N ALA A 92 14.50 -5.52 4.59
CA ALA A 92 13.48 -6.52 4.30
C ALA A 92 14.06 -7.75 3.61
N TYR A 93 13.47 -8.89 3.94
CA TYR A 93 13.76 -10.18 3.35
C TYR A 93 12.44 -10.85 2.97
N GLU A 94 12.17 -10.85 1.68
CA GLU A 94 10.92 -11.32 1.09
C GLU A 94 11.14 -12.67 0.42
N ARG A 95 10.19 -13.58 0.63
CA ARG A 95 10.05 -14.82 -0.13
C ARG A 95 8.69 -14.83 -0.81
N VAL A 96 8.71 -15.07 -2.11
CA VAL A 96 7.53 -15.14 -2.97
C VAL A 96 7.48 -16.53 -3.59
N LYS A 97 6.38 -17.24 -3.37
CA LYS A 97 6.11 -18.51 -4.03
C LYS A 97 4.91 -18.33 -4.95
N PHE A 98 5.04 -18.79 -6.19
CA PHE A 98 3.97 -18.71 -7.19
C PHE A 98 3.95 -19.94 -8.09
N ARG A 99 2.81 -20.14 -8.75
CA ARG A 99 2.63 -21.12 -9.82
C ARG A 99 2.51 -20.36 -11.13
N ASN A 100 3.10 -20.88 -12.21
CA ASN A 100 2.75 -20.41 -13.54
C ASN A 100 1.31 -20.83 -13.86
N ASN A 101 0.35 -19.93 -13.62
CA ASN A 101 -1.07 -20.12 -13.89
C ASN A 101 -1.44 -19.82 -15.36
N TYR A 102 -0.48 -19.39 -16.17
CA TYR A 102 -0.65 -19.08 -17.59
C TYR A 102 -0.53 -20.35 -18.45
N SER A 103 -1.10 -20.32 -19.64
CA SER A 103 -0.92 -21.34 -20.68
C SER A 103 0.44 -21.26 -21.38
N THR A 104 1.15 -20.14 -21.20
CA THR A 104 2.46 -19.85 -21.79
C THR A 104 3.60 -20.20 -20.84
N ALA A 105 4.69 -20.80 -21.37
CA ALA A 105 5.91 -21.00 -20.59
C ALA A 105 6.66 -19.67 -20.38
N LEU A 106 6.94 -19.34 -19.13
CA LEU A 106 7.60 -18.07 -18.76
C LEU A 106 9.12 -18.19 -18.93
N LYS A 107 9.74 -17.17 -19.52
CA LYS A 107 11.20 -17.13 -19.82
C LYS A 107 11.98 -16.19 -18.90
N ASP A 108 11.27 -15.33 -18.20
CA ASP A 108 11.78 -14.38 -17.24
C ASP A 108 10.73 -14.20 -16.14
N VAL A 109 11.12 -13.52 -15.06
CA VAL A 109 10.25 -13.13 -13.96
C VAL A 109 10.47 -11.65 -13.71
N VAL A 110 9.38 -10.93 -13.46
CA VAL A 110 9.33 -9.47 -13.36
C VAL A 110 8.63 -9.08 -12.06
N PHE A 111 9.21 -8.13 -11.35
CA PHE A 111 8.61 -7.49 -10.17
C PHE A 111 8.54 -5.99 -10.37
N HIS A 112 7.44 -5.39 -9.93
CA HIS A 112 7.30 -3.95 -9.77
C HIS A 112 8.07 -3.49 -8.53
N LEU A 113 8.82 -2.40 -8.69
CA LEU A 113 9.58 -1.69 -7.66
C LEU A 113 8.98 -0.29 -7.48
N TYR A 114 7.69 -0.20 -7.19
CA TYR A 114 6.98 1.07 -7.02
C TYR A 114 7.64 2.08 -6.06
N PRO A 115 8.39 1.71 -5.00
CA PRO A 115 9.08 2.71 -4.19
C PRO A 115 10.12 3.55 -4.95
N ASP A 116 10.66 3.04 -6.05
CA ASP A 116 11.60 3.79 -6.89
C ASP A 116 10.92 4.98 -7.59
N SER A 117 9.58 5.05 -7.62
CA SER A 117 8.87 6.24 -8.10
C SER A 117 9.17 7.50 -7.27
N TYR A 118 9.59 7.34 -6.01
CA TYR A 118 9.93 8.43 -5.09
C TYR A 118 11.37 8.96 -5.25
N ASN A 119 12.12 8.51 -6.26
CA ASN A 119 13.51 8.93 -6.44
C ASN A 119 13.65 10.29 -7.15
N THR A 120 12.65 10.70 -7.96
CA THR A 120 12.58 12.01 -8.60
C THR A 120 11.21 12.66 -8.42
N ALA A 121 11.15 13.96 -8.69
CA ALA A 121 9.92 14.75 -8.62
C ALA A 121 8.90 14.32 -9.69
N GLU A 122 9.40 13.94 -10.87
CA GLU A 122 8.59 13.64 -12.05
C GLU A 122 7.85 12.31 -11.95
N THR A 123 8.43 11.32 -11.28
CA THR A 123 7.83 9.99 -11.11
C THR A 123 7.06 9.85 -9.81
N ARG A 124 7.17 10.81 -8.89
CA ARG A 124 6.60 10.70 -7.55
C ARG A 124 5.07 10.70 -7.61
N PRO A 125 4.41 9.70 -7.00
CA PRO A 125 2.97 9.69 -6.82
C PRO A 125 2.53 10.87 -5.96
N SER A 126 1.52 11.61 -6.42
CA SER A 126 0.98 12.76 -5.70
C SER A 126 -0.54 12.76 -5.79
N ILE A 127 -1.21 12.77 -4.64
CA ILE A 127 -2.66 13.02 -4.58
C ILE A 127 -2.96 14.53 -4.67
N GLY A 128 -1.97 15.37 -4.31
CA GLY A 128 -2.02 16.83 -4.43
C GLY A 128 -1.11 17.36 -5.54
N ASP A 129 -0.43 18.47 -5.27
CA ASP A 129 0.51 19.08 -6.22
C ASP A 129 1.83 18.30 -6.31
N THR A 130 2.17 17.82 -7.51
CA THR A 130 3.47 17.19 -7.77
C THR A 130 4.60 18.21 -7.51
N PRO A 131 5.59 17.89 -6.65
CA PRO A 131 6.70 18.80 -6.41
C PRO A 131 7.53 18.98 -7.69
N LYS A 132 8.13 20.16 -7.89
CA LYS A 132 9.02 20.41 -9.04
C LYS A 132 10.45 19.89 -8.84
N SER A 133 10.85 19.67 -7.59
CA SER A 133 12.14 19.15 -7.21
C SER A 133 12.06 18.53 -5.82
N LEU A 134 12.99 17.63 -5.50
CA LEU A 134 13.07 16.96 -4.20
C LEU A 134 14.34 17.34 -3.45
N LYS A 135 14.22 17.58 -2.16
CA LYS A 135 15.35 17.60 -1.22
C LYS A 135 15.83 16.18 -0.94
N ARG A 136 17.06 16.04 -0.44
CA ARG A 136 17.65 14.74 -0.10
C ARG A 136 16.80 13.90 0.87
N SER A 137 16.09 14.55 1.80
CA SER A 137 15.18 13.91 2.76
C SER A 137 13.87 13.43 2.12
N GLU A 138 13.45 14.05 1.03
CA GLU A 138 12.19 13.77 0.31
C GLU A 138 12.37 12.67 -0.75
N ILE A 139 13.62 12.29 -1.06
CA ILE A 139 13.95 11.18 -1.96
C ILE A 139 13.76 9.84 -1.23
N GLY A 140 12.92 8.98 -1.79
CA GLY A 140 12.79 7.56 -1.43
C GLY A 140 13.38 6.67 -2.53
N ASP A 141 13.76 5.44 -2.17
CA ASP A 141 14.21 4.43 -3.13
C ASP A 141 14.10 3.02 -2.52
N ILE A 142 14.07 2.02 -3.40
CA ILE A 142 14.25 0.61 -3.03
C ILE A 142 15.55 0.09 -3.65
N LYS A 143 16.43 -0.42 -2.80
CA LYS A 143 17.69 -1.03 -3.22
C LYS A 143 17.60 -2.54 -3.11
N ILE A 144 17.71 -3.26 -4.23
CA ILE A 144 17.81 -4.73 -4.21
C ILE A 144 19.24 -5.14 -3.89
N ASN A 145 19.42 -5.88 -2.80
CA ASN A 145 20.71 -6.38 -2.34
C ASN A 145 21.05 -7.74 -2.96
N SER A 146 20.05 -8.63 -3.10
CA SER A 146 20.22 -9.90 -3.79
C SER A 146 18.88 -10.53 -4.19
N VAL A 147 18.90 -11.33 -5.26
CA VAL A 147 17.78 -12.15 -5.71
C VAL A 147 18.23 -13.59 -5.87
N THR A 148 17.43 -14.53 -5.37
CA THR A 148 17.58 -15.96 -5.66
C THR A 148 16.30 -16.51 -6.26
N TYR A 149 16.45 -17.45 -7.20
CA TYR A 149 15.37 -18.20 -7.84
C TYR A 149 15.59 -19.68 -7.59
N ASN A 150 14.63 -20.35 -6.94
CA ASN A 150 14.71 -21.75 -6.54
C ASN A 150 16.03 -22.09 -5.81
N GLY A 151 16.43 -21.22 -4.88
CA GLY A 151 17.65 -21.35 -4.07
C GLY A 151 18.97 -20.99 -4.78
N LYS A 152 18.94 -20.60 -6.06
CA LYS A 152 20.15 -20.18 -6.81
C LYS A 152 20.17 -18.68 -6.99
N LYS A 153 21.32 -18.04 -6.73
CA LYS A 153 21.51 -16.62 -7.01
C LYS A 153 21.38 -16.35 -8.50
N VAL A 154 20.59 -15.34 -8.87
CA VAL A 154 20.40 -14.92 -10.27
C VAL A 154 21.02 -13.55 -10.53
N LYS A 155 21.35 -13.29 -11.79
CA LYS A 155 21.65 -11.94 -12.26
C LYS A 155 20.34 -11.28 -12.68
N TYR A 156 20.15 -10.03 -12.27
CA TYR A 156 18.95 -9.26 -12.55
C TYR A 156 19.31 -7.88 -13.10
N SER A 157 18.32 -7.20 -13.66
CA SER A 157 18.38 -5.80 -14.06
C SER A 157 17.31 -4.99 -13.32
N GLU A 158 17.63 -3.73 -13.04
CA GLU A 158 16.73 -2.71 -12.51
C GLU A 158 16.61 -1.57 -13.51
N ASP A 159 15.41 -1.35 -14.04
CA ASP A 159 15.10 -0.23 -14.94
C ASP A 159 13.67 0.27 -14.70
N LYS A 160 13.47 1.60 -14.69
CA LYS A 160 12.14 2.24 -14.58
C LYS A 160 11.18 1.59 -13.58
N GLN A 161 11.61 1.39 -12.34
CA GLN A 161 10.80 0.77 -11.28
C GLN A 161 10.50 -0.72 -11.52
N ILE A 162 11.32 -1.44 -12.29
CA ILE A 162 11.16 -2.87 -12.57
C ILE A 162 12.41 -3.64 -12.19
N LEU A 163 12.23 -4.75 -11.48
CA LEU A 163 13.22 -5.80 -11.28
C LEU A 163 12.94 -6.97 -12.23
N LYS A 164 13.93 -7.36 -13.05
CA LYS A 164 13.76 -8.44 -14.04
C LYS A 164 14.95 -9.38 -14.09
N PHE A 165 14.70 -10.67 -14.25
CA PHE A 165 15.75 -11.67 -14.51
C PHE A 165 15.25 -12.78 -15.43
N LYS A 166 16.17 -13.34 -16.22
CA LYS A 166 15.89 -14.46 -17.15
C LYS A 166 16.00 -15.80 -16.43
N LEU A 167 15.21 -16.76 -16.90
CA LEU A 167 15.24 -18.14 -16.43
C LEU A 167 16.13 -19.00 -17.33
N ASP A 168 17.03 -19.77 -16.74
CA ASP A 168 17.86 -20.75 -17.47
C ASP A 168 17.02 -21.87 -18.09
N LYS A 169 15.94 -22.25 -17.40
CA LYS A 169 14.90 -23.17 -17.86
C LYS A 169 13.56 -22.45 -17.72
N GLU A 170 12.81 -22.39 -18.82
CA GLU A 170 11.46 -21.83 -18.82
C GLU A 170 10.57 -22.49 -17.75
N LEU A 171 9.77 -21.69 -17.06
CA LEU A 171 8.80 -22.16 -16.09
C LEU A 171 7.52 -22.55 -16.83
N LYS A 172 7.25 -23.85 -16.94
CA LYS A 172 6.11 -24.37 -17.72
C LYS A 172 4.78 -24.12 -17.02
N PRO A 173 3.66 -24.10 -17.76
CA PRO A 173 2.32 -24.07 -17.16
C PRO A 173 2.17 -25.10 -16.04
N GLY A 174 1.69 -24.66 -14.88
CA GLY A 174 1.50 -25.47 -13.69
C GLY A 174 2.77 -25.72 -12.86
N GLU A 175 3.98 -25.40 -13.33
CA GLU A 175 5.19 -25.49 -12.50
C GLU A 175 5.20 -24.35 -11.44
N GLU A 176 5.74 -24.66 -10.27
CA GLU A 176 5.92 -23.69 -9.17
C GLU A 176 7.35 -23.15 -9.15
N ALA A 177 7.50 -21.93 -8.67
CA ALA A 177 8.78 -21.30 -8.42
C ALA A 177 8.76 -20.54 -7.09
N GLU A 178 9.95 -20.38 -6.54
CA GLU A 178 10.21 -19.55 -5.37
C GLU A 178 11.28 -18.51 -5.70
N VAL A 179 10.99 -17.25 -5.37
CA VAL A 179 11.91 -16.13 -5.47
C VAL A 179 12.15 -15.60 -4.06
N VAL A 180 13.41 -15.29 -3.75
CA VAL A 180 13.77 -14.62 -2.51
C VAL A 180 14.51 -13.34 -2.83
N ILE A 181 14.03 -12.23 -2.28
CA ILE A 181 14.53 -10.88 -2.53
C ILE A 181 14.96 -10.26 -1.19
N ASP A 182 16.22 -9.86 -1.13
CA ASP A 182 16.80 -9.10 -0.02
C ASP A 182 16.87 -7.65 -0.48
N PHE A 183 16.23 -6.73 0.23
CA PHE A 183 16.17 -5.33 -0.17
C PHE A 183 16.18 -4.36 1.01
N THR A 184 16.49 -3.10 0.71
CA THR A 184 16.43 -1.99 1.65
C THR A 184 15.58 -0.88 1.07
N LEU A 185 14.57 -0.45 1.82
CA LEU A 185 13.75 0.71 1.49
C LEU A 185 14.25 1.94 2.25
N LYS A 186 14.43 3.05 1.55
CA LYS A 186 14.56 4.37 2.16
C LYS A 186 13.19 5.06 2.14
N ILE A 187 12.67 5.38 3.32
CA ILE A 187 11.35 6.01 3.45
C ILE A 187 11.51 7.51 3.16
N PRO A 188 10.78 8.07 2.18
CA PRO A 188 10.85 9.49 1.87
C PRO A 188 10.13 10.34 2.94
N LEU A 189 10.64 11.55 3.20
CA LEU A 189 9.85 12.59 3.85
C LEU A 189 8.73 13.00 2.88
N SER A 190 7.49 12.64 3.20
CA SER A 190 6.39 12.71 2.26
C SER A 190 5.04 12.67 2.98
N GLN A 191 4.08 13.40 2.44
CA GLN A 191 2.67 13.38 2.84
C GLN A 191 1.80 12.82 1.70
N ASP A 192 2.36 11.89 0.93
CA ASP A 192 1.67 11.09 -0.09
C ASP A 192 1.40 9.67 0.45
N ARG A 193 1.19 8.69 -0.43
CA ARG A 193 0.90 7.28 -0.07
C ARG A 193 2.04 6.64 0.75
N LEU A 194 3.27 6.63 0.20
CA LEU A 194 4.48 6.17 0.90
C LEU A 194 5.25 7.36 1.49
N GLY A 195 5.57 7.28 2.77
CA GLY A 195 6.37 8.32 3.42
C GLY A 195 6.38 8.29 4.94
N TYR A 196 7.15 9.22 5.49
CA TYR A 196 7.01 9.64 6.88
C TYR A 196 6.80 11.15 6.96
N TYR A 197 6.13 11.58 8.02
CA TYR A 197 6.03 12.97 8.44
C TYR A 197 5.96 13.01 9.95
N GLY A 198 6.78 13.84 10.60
CA GLY A 198 6.95 13.75 12.05
C GLY A 198 7.36 12.34 12.48
N ASP A 199 6.59 11.75 13.39
CA ASP A 199 6.78 10.39 13.92
C ASP A 199 5.69 9.42 13.42
N GLU A 200 5.01 9.77 12.32
CA GLU A 200 4.04 8.92 11.64
C GLU A 200 4.59 8.38 10.30
N TYR A 201 4.30 7.12 10.01
CA TYR A 201 4.82 6.39 8.86
C TYR A 201 3.68 5.75 8.08
N SER A 202 3.66 5.97 6.76
CA SER A 202 2.77 5.30 5.81
C SER A 202 3.63 4.45 4.87
N ILE A 203 3.50 3.12 4.98
CA ILE A 203 4.33 2.15 4.28
C ILE A 203 3.45 1.37 3.29
N THR A 204 3.28 1.98 2.11
CA THR A 204 2.39 1.50 1.04
C THR A 204 3.23 1.17 -0.20
N ASN A 205 2.83 0.17 -1.00
CA ASN A 205 3.56 -0.22 -2.23
C ASN A 205 5.08 -0.36 -2.01
N TRP A 206 5.49 -0.88 -0.86
CA TRP A 206 6.82 -0.71 -0.26
C TRP A 206 7.82 -1.83 -0.56
N TYR A 207 7.34 -2.90 -1.20
CA TYR A 207 8.06 -4.15 -1.45
C TYR A 207 8.01 -4.49 -2.95
N PRO A 208 8.89 -5.38 -3.44
CA PRO A 208 8.81 -5.91 -4.80
C PRO A 208 7.52 -6.72 -5.02
N ILE A 209 6.66 -6.30 -5.94
CA ILE A 209 5.39 -6.98 -6.22
C ILE A 209 5.53 -7.79 -7.49
N LEU A 210 5.21 -9.10 -7.47
CA LEU A 210 5.23 -9.93 -8.68
C LEU A 210 4.29 -9.32 -9.72
N SER A 211 4.84 -9.00 -10.90
CA SER A 211 4.07 -8.44 -12.01
C SER A 211 3.09 -9.47 -12.58
N ILE A 212 2.07 -9.02 -13.30
CA ILE A 212 1.11 -9.88 -14.01
C ILE A 212 1.55 -10.05 -15.46
N TYR A 213 1.57 -11.29 -15.95
CA TYR A 213 1.85 -11.59 -17.35
C TYR A 213 0.59 -11.47 -18.22
N ASP A 214 0.65 -10.67 -19.27
CA ASP A 214 -0.39 -10.57 -20.29
C ASP A 214 -0.14 -11.62 -21.38
N GLU A 215 -0.88 -12.73 -21.35
CA GLU A 215 -0.75 -13.81 -22.34
C GLU A 215 -1.10 -13.38 -23.77
N LYS A 216 -1.96 -12.36 -23.93
CA LYS A 216 -2.33 -11.88 -25.27
C LYS A 216 -1.19 -11.09 -25.90
N GLN A 217 -0.49 -10.30 -25.09
CA GLN A 217 0.66 -9.50 -25.54
C GLN A 217 1.98 -10.28 -25.49
N GLY A 218 2.05 -11.34 -24.69
CA GLY A 218 3.27 -12.11 -24.44
C GLY A 218 4.30 -11.35 -23.60
N LEU A 219 3.85 -10.38 -22.80
CA LEU A 219 4.70 -9.46 -22.03
C LEU A 219 4.21 -9.35 -20.58
N TRP A 220 5.13 -9.11 -19.66
CA TRP A 220 4.79 -8.71 -18.29
C TRP A 220 4.28 -7.27 -18.27
N ASP A 221 3.44 -6.97 -17.28
CA ASP A 221 3.09 -5.61 -16.94
C ASP A 221 4.33 -4.89 -16.38
N GLU A 222 4.90 -3.98 -17.15
CA GLU A 222 6.08 -3.18 -16.79
C GLU A 222 5.71 -1.68 -16.71
N ASN A 223 4.44 -1.38 -16.43
CA ASN A 223 3.95 0.00 -16.34
C ASN A 223 4.54 0.69 -15.09
N PRO A 224 5.17 1.87 -15.23
CA PRO A 224 5.66 2.60 -14.08
C PRO A 224 4.50 3.15 -13.26
N PHE A 225 4.73 3.45 -11.98
CA PHE A 225 3.75 4.15 -11.16
C PHE A 225 3.39 5.49 -11.82
N HIS A 226 2.12 5.69 -12.14
CA HIS A 226 1.64 6.93 -12.72
C HIS A 226 1.41 7.97 -11.60
N PRO A 227 1.87 9.22 -11.76
CA PRO A 227 1.89 10.18 -10.66
C PRO A 227 0.49 10.68 -10.25
N VAL A 228 -0.52 10.45 -11.08
CA VAL A 228 -1.91 10.89 -10.89
C VAL A 228 -2.85 9.68 -10.99
N GLY A 229 -3.78 9.56 -10.03
CA GLY A 229 -4.80 8.52 -9.98
C GLY A 229 -4.32 7.22 -9.33
N GLU A 230 -5.12 6.16 -9.45
CA GLU A 230 -4.70 4.80 -9.11
C GLU A 230 -3.72 4.27 -10.17
N SER A 231 -2.77 3.44 -9.76
CA SER A 231 -1.61 3.11 -10.63
C SER A 231 -0.88 1.82 -10.28
N ASN A 232 -1.27 1.16 -9.19
CA ASN A 232 -0.76 -0.13 -8.79
C ASN A 232 -1.58 -1.23 -9.47
N TYR A 233 -0.92 -2.28 -9.94
CA TYR A 233 -1.61 -3.44 -10.49
C TYR A 233 -0.95 -4.71 -9.99
N SER A 234 -1.68 -5.42 -9.13
CA SER A 234 -1.23 -6.64 -8.46
C SER A 234 -2.32 -7.70 -8.49
N ASP A 235 -1.89 -8.96 -8.38
CA ASP A 235 -2.80 -10.11 -8.29
C ASP A 235 -3.15 -10.39 -6.82
N CYS A 236 -4.33 -10.97 -6.57
CA CYS A 236 -4.71 -11.37 -5.23
C CYS A 236 -3.78 -12.45 -4.70
N SER A 237 -3.27 -12.23 -3.49
CA SER A 237 -2.19 -12.99 -2.89
C SER A 237 -2.43 -13.24 -1.40
N ASP A 238 -1.71 -14.22 -0.86
CA ASP A 238 -1.70 -14.53 0.57
C ASP A 238 -0.39 -14.00 1.18
N TYR A 239 -0.47 -13.32 2.33
CA TYR A 239 0.65 -12.65 2.98
C TYR A 239 0.83 -13.13 4.42
N GLN A 240 2.07 -13.45 4.78
CA GLN A 240 2.54 -13.53 6.16
C GLN A 240 3.65 -12.49 6.35
N VAL A 241 3.43 -11.51 7.21
CA VAL A 241 4.39 -10.41 7.39
C VAL A 241 4.85 -10.32 8.84
N GLU A 242 6.16 -10.32 9.05
CA GLU A 242 6.78 -10.14 10.36
C GLU A 242 7.48 -8.79 10.41
N ILE A 243 7.04 -7.93 11.32
CA ILE A 243 7.51 -6.54 11.44
C ILE A 243 8.19 -6.37 12.81
N LEU A 244 9.49 -6.06 12.80
CA LEU A 244 10.25 -5.70 13.99
C LEU A 244 10.34 -4.18 14.13
N VAL A 245 9.72 -3.66 15.19
CA VAL A 245 9.61 -2.22 15.49
C VAL A 245 10.10 -1.91 16.91
N PRO A 246 10.48 -0.65 17.20
CA PRO A 246 10.69 -0.21 18.58
C PRO A 246 9.49 -0.51 19.46
N LYS A 247 9.75 -0.81 20.73
CA LYS A 247 8.69 -1.07 21.70
C LYS A 247 7.82 0.18 21.89
N GLY A 248 6.50 0.01 21.83
CA GLY A 248 5.53 1.10 21.95
C GLY A 248 4.99 1.59 20.61
N MET A 249 5.63 1.22 19.49
CA MET A 249 5.10 1.47 18.16
C MET A 249 3.79 0.71 17.95
N VAL A 250 2.72 1.44 17.62
CA VAL A 250 1.46 0.85 17.16
C VAL A 250 1.56 0.67 15.65
N VAL A 251 1.19 -0.51 15.16
CA VAL A 251 1.27 -0.88 13.75
C VAL A 251 -0.11 -1.36 13.29
N VAL A 252 -0.66 -0.69 12.27
CA VAL A 252 -1.94 -1.03 11.64
C VAL A 252 -1.63 -1.55 10.23
N THR A 253 -2.18 -2.70 9.83
CA THR A 253 -1.78 -3.36 8.59
C THR A 253 -2.97 -3.88 7.81
N THR A 254 -2.76 -4.19 6.53
CA THR A 254 -3.63 -5.13 5.84
C THR A 254 -3.67 -6.47 6.58
N GLY A 255 -4.85 -7.07 6.72
CA GLY A 255 -5.07 -8.33 7.41
C GLY A 255 -5.11 -8.19 8.92
N VAL A 256 -4.73 -9.27 9.61
CA VAL A 256 -4.93 -9.42 11.06
C VAL A 256 -3.65 -9.80 11.78
N GLN A 257 -3.42 -9.22 12.96
CA GLN A 257 -2.28 -9.58 13.81
C GLN A 257 -2.49 -10.97 14.43
N GLN A 258 -1.58 -11.89 14.14
CA GLN A 258 -1.58 -13.27 14.67
C GLN A 258 -0.78 -13.40 15.97
N ASN A 259 0.35 -12.69 16.06
CA ASN A 259 1.27 -12.83 17.18
C ASN A 259 2.01 -11.53 17.49
N LYS A 260 2.44 -11.40 18.75
CA LYS A 260 3.28 -10.32 19.24
C LYS A 260 4.34 -10.88 20.19
N GLU A 261 5.59 -10.85 19.78
CA GLU A 261 6.74 -11.22 20.60
C GLU A 261 7.42 -9.96 21.15
N LYS A 262 7.51 -9.86 22.48
CA LYS A 262 8.19 -8.76 23.15
C LYS A 262 9.67 -9.10 23.32
N LEU A 263 10.53 -8.28 22.75
CA LEU A 263 11.98 -8.30 22.97
C LEU A 263 12.32 -7.15 23.94
N GLU A 264 13.58 -7.02 24.35
CA GLU A 264 13.99 -6.05 25.38
C GLU A 264 13.58 -4.60 25.03
N GLU A 265 13.96 -4.13 23.84
CA GLU A 265 13.70 -2.77 23.33
C GLU A 265 12.89 -2.75 22.03
N MET A 266 12.52 -3.92 21.51
CA MET A 266 11.83 -4.08 20.24
C MET A 266 10.61 -4.99 20.44
N GLU A 267 9.67 -4.94 19.52
CA GLU A 267 8.55 -5.88 19.43
C GLU A 267 8.52 -6.44 18.00
N LYS A 268 8.37 -7.76 17.89
CA LYS A 268 8.16 -8.44 16.61
C LYS A 268 6.69 -8.81 16.51
N LEU A 269 6.03 -8.26 15.51
CA LEU A 269 4.61 -8.44 15.23
C LEU A 269 4.45 -9.33 14.01
N THR A 270 3.56 -10.32 14.07
CA THR A 270 3.26 -11.20 12.93
C THR A 270 1.83 -10.96 12.48
N PHE A 271 1.67 -10.67 11.20
CA PHE A 271 0.39 -10.41 10.54
C PHE A 271 0.13 -11.43 9.45
N GLN A 272 -1.15 -11.69 9.19
CA GLN A 272 -1.60 -12.54 8.10
C GLN A 272 -2.75 -11.88 7.36
N ALA A 273 -2.68 -11.91 6.03
CA ALA A 273 -3.75 -11.50 5.14
C ALA A 273 -3.91 -12.58 4.06
N GLU A 274 -5.14 -12.98 3.74
CA GLU A 274 -5.38 -13.99 2.71
C GLU A 274 -6.27 -13.41 1.63
N ASN A 275 -5.99 -13.75 0.37
CA ASN A 275 -6.74 -13.32 -0.80
C ASN A 275 -6.92 -11.78 -0.90
N VAL A 276 -5.86 -11.03 -0.63
CA VAL A 276 -5.82 -9.56 -0.71
C VAL A 276 -4.90 -9.10 -1.85
N ARG A 277 -5.13 -7.89 -2.38
CA ARG A 277 -4.38 -7.37 -3.54
C ARG A 277 -3.00 -6.84 -3.18
N ASP A 278 -2.84 -6.25 -2.01
CA ASP A 278 -1.56 -5.76 -1.51
C ASP A 278 -1.50 -5.84 0.02
N PHE A 279 -0.36 -5.45 0.56
CA PHE A 279 -0.11 -5.41 2.00
C PHE A 279 0.56 -4.10 2.37
N VAL A 280 -0.15 -3.27 3.13
CA VAL A 280 0.35 -1.99 3.64
C VAL A 280 0.47 -2.02 5.15
N PHE A 281 1.23 -1.08 5.70
CA PHE A 281 1.18 -0.80 7.12
C PHE A 281 1.45 0.65 7.47
N PHE A 282 0.82 1.10 8.55
CA PHE A 282 0.90 2.44 9.10
C PHE A 282 1.40 2.35 10.53
N MET A 283 2.28 3.27 10.93
CA MET A 283 2.91 3.21 12.25
C MET A 283 3.02 4.57 12.92
N SER A 284 2.79 4.59 14.23
CA SER A 284 3.08 5.71 15.12
C SER A 284 3.06 5.21 16.58
N GLU A 285 3.87 5.81 17.46
CA GLU A 285 3.76 5.57 18.90
C GLU A 285 2.53 6.26 19.51
N ASP A 286 1.99 7.28 18.84
CA ASP A 286 0.90 8.11 19.34
C ASP A 286 -0.50 7.63 18.94
N TYR A 287 -0.60 6.57 18.13
CA TYR A 287 -1.89 6.03 17.72
C TYR A 287 -2.70 5.53 18.92
N LYS A 288 -3.95 5.97 18.94
CA LYS A 288 -5.04 5.47 19.78
C LYS A 288 -6.10 4.87 18.88
N VAL A 289 -6.99 4.07 19.45
CA VAL A 289 -8.02 3.36 18.70
C VAL A 289 -9.37 3.43 19.40
N VAL A 290 -10.42 3.61 18.61
CA VAL A 290 -11.80 3.34 18.99
C VAL A 290 -12.35 2.23 18.09
N SER A 291 -13.12 1.30 18.65
CA SER A 291 -13.52 0.07 17.94
C SER A 291 -15.01 -0.24 18.13
N LYS A 292 -15.59 -0.93 17.15
CA LYS A 292 -16.93 -1.54 17.18
C LYS A 292 -16.89 -2.92 16.51
N ASP A 293 -17.88 -3.75 16.81
CA ASP A 293 -18.15 -4.99 16.08
C ASP A 293 -19.33 -4.76 15.14
N VAL A 294 -19.19 -5.17 13.89
CA VAL A 294 -20.25 -5.15 12.87
C VAL A 294 -20.38 -6.57 12.31
N ASN A 295 -21.37 -7.31 12.79
CA ASN A 295 -21.66 -8.68 12.34
C ASN A 295 -20.43 -9.61 12.40
N GLY A 296 -19.60 -9.50 13.44
CA GLY A 296 -18.38 -10.30 13.61
C GLY A 296 -17.13 -9.74 12.91
N VAL A 297 -17.24 -8.58 12.25
CA VAL A 297 -16.10 -7.81 11.75
C VAL A 297 -15.69 -6.79 12.80
N ARG A 298 -14.43 -6.82 13.25
CA ARG A 298 -13.87 -5.78 14.09
C ARG A 298 -13.57 -4.55 13.24
N VAL A 299 -14.28 -3.45 13.46
CA VAL A 299 -14.02 -2.18 12.80
C VAL A 299 -13.29 -1.25 13.77
N ASN A 300 -12.15 -0.70 13.34
CA ASN A 300 -11.37 0.23 14.15
C ASN A 300 -11.23 1.59 13.46
N SER A 301 -11.12 2.65 14.25
CA SER A 301 -10.62 3.94 13.79
C SER A 301 -9.42 4.37 14.63
N TYR A 302 -8.26 4.44 13.98
CA TYR A 302 -6.99 4.85 14.57
C TYR A 302 -6.79 6.36 14.39
N TYR A 303 -6.31 7.01 15.45
CA TYR A 303 -6.18 8.47 15.53
C TYR A 303 -5.06 8.91 16.49
N ILE A 304 -4.59 10.15 16.37
CA ILE A 304 -3.55 10.73 17.23
C ILE A 304 -4.18 11.60 18.34
N LYS A 305 -4.91 12.65 17.92
CA LYS A 305 -5.44 13.69 18.84
C LYS A 305 -6.96 13.81 18.83
N HIS A 306 -7.62 13.60 17.70
CA HIS A 306 -9.02 13.99 17.48
C HIS A 306 -10.00 12.81 17.64
N GLU A 307 -10.22 12.39 18.90
CA GLU A 307 -11.09 11.24 19.21
C GLU A 307 -12.55 11.41 18.74
N SER A 308 -13.10 12.63 18.79
CA SER A 308 -14.46 12.91 18.30
C SER A 308 -14.60 12.62 16.81
N THR A 309 -13.62 13.06 16.02
CA THR A 309 -13.54 12.76 14.58
C THR A 309 -13.35 11.27 14.35
N ALA A 310 -12.47 10.59 15.11
CA ALA A 310 -12.28 9.15 15.02
C ALA A 310 -13.57 8.36 15.28
N LYS A 311 -14.36 8.77 16.28
CA LYS A 311 -15.67 8.16 16.57
C LYS A 311 -16.68 8.37 15.44
N ARG A 312 -16.64 9.53 14.77
CA ARG A 312 -17.48 9.81 13.59
C ARG A 312 -17.06 8.94 12.39
N MET A 313 -15.76 8.85 12.10
CA MET A 313 -15.23 7.98 11.05
C MET A 313 -15.58 6.51 11.31
N LEU A 314 -15.42 6.05 12.55
CA LEU A 314 -15.82 4.71 12.96
C LEU A 314 -17.33 4.47 12.75
N ASP A 315 -18.19 5.43 13.08
CA ASP A 315 -19.63 5.30 12.91
C ASP A 315 -20.04 5.21 11.44
N LEU A 316 -19.46 6.05 10.58
CA LEU A 316 -19.70 6.01 9.14
C LEU A 316 -19.18 4.70 8.53
N ALA A 317 -17.95 4.29 8.85
CA ALA A 317 -17.36 3.03 8.40
C ALA A 317 -18.20 1.81 8.82
N CYS A 318 -18.72 1.79 10.04
CA CYS A 318 -19.59 0.69 10.48
C CYS A 318 -20.90 0.62 9.69
N LYS A 319 -21.56 1.77 9.50
CA LYS A 319 -22.82 1.86 8.75
C LYS A 319 -22.63 1.52 7.28
N SER A 320 -21.59 2.05 6.64
CA SER A 320 -21.28 1.76 5.24
C SER A 320 -20.92 0.29 5.05
N LEU A 321 -20.10 -0.29 5.93
CA LEU A 321 -19.74 -1.71 5.88
C LEU A 321 -20.99 -2.61 6.02
N GLU A 322 -21.89 -2.30 6.95
CA GLU A 322 -23.15 -3.04 7.12
C GLU A 322 -24.05 -2.91 5.88
N PHE A 323 -24.26 -1.68 5.40
CA PHE A 323 -25.09 -1.39 4.22
C PHE A 323 -24.56 -2.09 2.96
N PHE A 324 -23.26 -1.99 2.70
CA PHE A 324 -22.63 -2.64 1.54
C PHE A 324 -22.59 -4.16 1.67
N SER A 325 -22.42 -4.70 2.88
CA SER A 325 -22.52 -6.15 3.11
C SER A 325 -23.90 -6.70 2.74
N GLN A 326 -24.96 -5.97 3.09
CA GLN A 326 -26.33 -6.33 2.74
C GLN A 326 -26.64 -6.13 1.25
N THR A 327 -25.98 -5.17 0.60
CA THR A 327 -26.30 -4.76 -0.78
C THR A 327 -25.50 -5.52 -1.83
N TYR A 328 -24.20 -5.76 -1.59
CA TYR A 328 -23.24 -6.27 -2.57
C TYR A 328 -22.65 -7.64 -2.20
N GLY A 329 -22.92 -8.14 -1.00
CA GLY A 329 -22.46 -9.45 -0.50
C GLY A 329 -21.62 -9.30 0.77
N GLU A 330 -21.53 -10.35 1.57
CA GLU A 330 -20.84 -10.28 2.88
C GLU A 330 -19.37 -9.86 2.74
N TYR A 331 -18.92 -9.00 3.66
CA TYR A 331 -17.51 -8.65 3.79
C TYR A 331 -16.71 -9.90 4.26
N PRO A 332 -15.70 -10.36 3.51
CA PRO A 332 -15.10 -11.67 3.74
C PRO A 332 -14.00 -11.68 4.81
N TYR A 333 -13.61 -10.52 5.33
CA TYR A 333 -12.52 -10.39 6.31
C TYR A 333 -13.04 -10.10 7.71
N SER A 334 -12.28 -10.48 8.73
CA SER A 334 -12.67 -10.32 10.14
C SER A 334 -12.33 -8.95 10.74
N GLU A 335 -11.59 -8.11 10.03
CA GLU A 335 -11.11 -6.81 10.51
C GLU A 335 -11.13 -5.78 9.37
N TYR A 336 -11.51 -4.54 9.71
CA TYR A 336 -11.46 -3.38 8.83
C TYR A 336 -11.02 -2.14 9.61
N ASP A 337 -9.95 -1.49 9.15
CA ASP A 337 -9.30 -0.38 9.86
C ASP A 337 -9.42 0.94 9.08
N VAL A 338 -9.84 2.01 9.74
CA VAL A 338 -9.74 3.38 9.23
C VAL A 338 -8.62 4.10 9.97
N VAL A 339 -7.63 4.63 9.26
CA VAL A 339 -6.38 5.11 9.86
C VAL A 339 -6.13 6.57 9.50
N GLU A 340 -6.04 7.44 10.51
CA GLU A 340 -5.53 8.81 10.36
C GLU A 340 -4.04 8.78 9.98
N THR A 341 -3.63 9.44 8.89
CA THR A 341 -2.24 9.47 8.42
C THR A 341 -1.81 10.87 7.97
N PRO A 342 -0.50 11.08 7.72
CA PRO A 342 0.00 12.34 7.18
C PRO A 342 -0.48 12.72 5.78
N LEU A 343 -1.27 11.88 5.12
CA LEU A 343 -1.74 12.07 3.77
C LEU A 343 -2.31 13.49 3.58
N SER A 344 -1.72 14.22 2.64
CA SER A 344 -1.97 15.65 2.46
C SER A 344 -3.28 15.96 1.70
N GLY A 345 -3.89 14.97 1.06
CA GLY A 345 -5.18 15.08 0.40
C GLY A 345 -5.72 13.71 0.03
N GLY A 346 -7.03 13.61 -0.11
CA GLY A 346 -7.70 12.35 -0.44
C GLY A 346 -7.82 11.38 0.72
N ALA A 347 -8.21 10.17 0.36
CA ALA A 347 -8.11 8.95 1.13
C ALA A 347 -7.59 7.85 0.18
N MET A 348 -7.30 6.66 0.70
CA MET A 348 -6.86 5.54 -0.14
C MET A 348 -7.39 4.22 0.42
N GLU A 349 -7.90 3.42 -0.48
CA GLU A 349 -8.42 2.07 -0.32
C GLU A 349 -7.29 1.05 -0.39
N TYR A 350 -6.98 0.42 0.74
CA TYR A 350 -6.20 -0.82 0.76
C TYR A 350 -7.11 -1.96 1.24
N PRO A 351 -6.81 -3.22 0.91
CA PRO A 351 -7.58 -4.34 1.43
C PRO A 351 -7.56 -4.28 2.96
N THR A 352 -8.73 -4.31 3.58
CA THR A 352 -8.95 -4.22 5.04
C THR A 352 -8.51 -2.92 5.72
N VAL A 353 -7.98 -1.93 5.00
CA VAL A 353 -7.50 -0.68 5.59
C VAL A 353 -7.83 0.52 4.70
N THR A 354 -8.47 1.53 5.28
CA THR A 354 -8.67 2.84 4.66
C THR A 354 -7.70 3.85 5.26
N GLN A 355 -6.86 4.42 4.40
CA GLN A 355 -5.97 5.52 4.75
C GLN A 355 -6.73 6.85 4.64
N MET A 356 -6.79 7.60 5.74
CA MET A 356 -7.35 8.95 5.78
C MET A 356 -6.25 9.99 6.02
N GLY A 357 -6.46 11.23 5.55
CA GLY A 357 -5.63 12.36 5.97
C GLY A 357 -5.87 12.78 7.43
N TYR A 358 -5.07 13.71 7.93
CA TYR A 358 -5.17 14.19 9.31
C TYR A 358 -6.58 14.69 9.67
N TYR A 359 -7.08 14.24 10.82
CA TYR A 359 -8.39 14.57 11.35
C TYR A 359 -8.48 16.03 11.81
N ASN A 360 -7.35 16.70 12.02
CA ASN A 360 -7.30 18.13 12.38
C ASN A 360 -7.78 19.08 11.27
N ARG A 361 -7.93 18.57 10.04
CA ARG A 361 -8.48 19.30 8.90
C ARG A 361 -10.00 19.19 8.80
N MET A 362 -10.58 18.26 9.55
CA MET A 362 -11.99 17.94 9.53
C MET A 362 -12.76 18.79 10.54
N PRO A 363 -13.99 19.25 10.23
CA PRO A 363 -14.83 19.91 11.21
C PRO A 363 -15.22 18.91 12.31
N GLU A 364 -15.00 19.27 13.59
CA GLU A 364 -15.33 18.40 14.73
C GLU A 364 -16.82 18.01 14.78
N THR A 365 -17.68 18.91 14.32
CA THR A 365 -19.12 18.66 14.22
C THR A 365 -19.55 18.57 12.75
N PRO A 366 -20.26 17.49 12.37
CA PRO A 366 -20.84 17.40 11.02
C PRO A 366 -21.79 18.56 10.76
N ASN A 367 -21.76 19.12 9.56
CA ASN A 367 -22.78 20.07 9.14
C ASN A 367 -24.03 19.29 8.71
N PRO A 368 -25.18 19.42 9.40
CA PRO A 368 -26.39 18.69 9.04
C PRO A 368 -26.96 19.07 7.67
N LYS A 369 -26.43 20.11 7.01
CA LYS A 369 -26.84 20.58 5.69
C LYS A 369 -25.86 20.23 4.56
N SER A 370 -24.69 19.67 4.87
CA SER A 370 -23.69 19.30 3.86
C SER A 370 -22.74 18.22 4.37
N LEU A 371 -22.47 17.22 3.54
CA LEU A 371 -21.42 16.25 3.79
C LEU A 371 -20.05 16.94 3.69
N SER A 372 -19.16 16.66 4.65
CA SER A 372 -17.75 17.02 4.47
C SER A 372 -17.07 16.04 3.51
N PHE A 373 -16.00 16.47 2.87
CA PHE A 373 -15.21 15.60 1.99
C PHE A 373 -14.84 14.29 2.70
N GLU A 374 -14.48 14.36 3.97
CA GLU A 374 -13.99 13.22 4.74
C GLU A 374 -15.10 12.25 5.17
N ASP A 375 -16.35 12.73 5.27
CA ASP A 375 -17.50 11.84 5.48
C ASP A 375 -17.76 11.02 4.22
N GLU A 376 -17.71 11.69 3.07
CA GLU A 376 -17.91 11.04 1.78
C GLU A 376 -16.75 10.07 1.50
N ALA A 377 -15.51 10.48 1.76
CA ALA A 377 -14.31 9.69 1.54
C ALA A 377 -14.32 8.40 2.37
N VAL A 378 -14.62 8.43 3.68
CA VAL A 378 -14.62 7.18 4.46
C VAL A 378 -15.67 6.18 3.95
N VAL A 379 -16.83 6.65 3.48
CA VAL A 379 -17.85 5.79 2.87
C VAL A 379 -17.38 5.27 1.51
N HIS A 380 -16.77 6.13 0.69
CA HIS A 380 -16.18 5.78 -0.61
C HIS A 380 -15.10 4.71 -0.47
N GLU A 381 -14.12 4.91 0.42
CA GLU A 381 -13.08 3.92 0.66
C GLU A 381 -13.60 2.62 1.29
N THR A 382 -14.73 2.68 2.03
CA THR A 382 -15.40 1.46 2.47
C THR A 382 -16.03 0.71 1.29
N ALA A 383 -16.59 1.40 0.29
CA ALA A 383 -17.16 0.76 -0.89
C ALA A 383 -16.11 0.08 -1.78
N HIS A 384 -14.89 0.62 -1.85
CA HIS A 384 -13.76 -0.03 -2.53
C HIS A 384 -13.39 -1.41 -1.94
N GLN A 385 -13.80 -1.71 -0.70
CA GLN A 385 -13.66 -3.05 -0.17
C GLN A 385 -14.43 -4.10 -1.01
N TRP A 386 -15.49 -3.71 -1.72
CA TRP A 386 -16.13 -4.55 -2.74
C TRP A 386 -15.59 -4.27 -4.14
N PHE A 387 -15.51 -3.00 -4.52
CA PHE A 387 -15.15 -2.55 -5.88
C PHE A 387 -13.69 -2.07 -5.92
N TYR A 388 -12.79 -3.03 -5.77
CA TYR A 388 -11.32 -2.95 -5.90
C TYR A 388 -10.78 -4.20 -5.20
N SER A 389 -11.11 -4.38 -3.92
CA SER A 389 -10.51 -5.46 -3.12
C SER A 389 -11.08 -6.84 -3.45
N ILE A 390 -12.41 -7.02 -3.37
CA ILE A 390 -13.07 -8.30 -3.69
C ILE A 390 -13.23 -8.49 -5.21
N ILE A 391 -13.77 -7.48 -5.88
CA ILE A 391 -13.92 -7.42 -7.34
C ILE A 391 -12.82 -6.52 -7.87
N GLY A 392 -11.67 -7.12 -8.18
CA GLY A 392 -10.51 -6.41 -8.69
C GLY A 392 -10.56 -6.10 -10.19
N ASN A 393 -9.87 -5.04 -10.56
CA ASN A 393 -9.64 -4.55 -11.92
C ASN A 393 -8.14 -4.30 -12.13
N ASN A 394 -7.77 -3.81 -13.32
CA ASN A 394 -6.47 -3.24 -13.56
C ASN A 394 -6.56 -1.72 -13.34
N GLU A 395 -6.28 -1.25 -12.12
CA GLU A 395 -6.38 0.17 -11.73
C GLU A 395 -5.54 1.08 -12.63
N PHE A 396 -4.43 0.58 -13.20
CA PHE A 396 -3.64 1.37 -14.14
C PHE A 396 -4.33 1.59 -15.49
N LYS A 397 -4.98 0.54 -16.04
CA LYS A 397 -5.57 0.58 -17.39
C LYS A 397 -7.05 0.94 -17.40
N ASP A 398 -7.78 0.47 -16.39
CA ASP A 398 -9.23 0.52 -16.26
C ASP A 398 -9.68 1.03 -14.87
N PRO A 399 -9.16 2.19 -14.37
CA PRO A 399 -9.54 2.78 -13.07
C PRO A 399 -10.97 3.31 -13.04
N ILE A 400 -11.68 3.29 -14.17
CA ILE A 400 -13.08 3.68 -14.18
C ILE A 400 -13.97 2.59 -13.56
N LEU A 401 -13.50 1.34 -13.52
CA LEU A 401 -14.34 0.22 -13.10
C LEU A 401 -14.63 0.28 -11.60
N ASP A 402 -13.60 0.25 -10.76
CA ASP A 402 -13.69 0.50 -9.32
C ASP A 402 -14.28 1.87 -9.02
N GLU A 403 -13.66 2.96 -9.45
CA GLU A 403 -14.03 4.31 -9.03
C GLU A 403 -15.49 4.67 -9.36
N SER A 404 -16.01 4.20 -10.49
CA SER A 404 -17.41 4.46 -10.86
C SER A 404 -18.41 3.61 -10.06
N PHE A 405 -18.08 2.34 -9.78
CA PHE A 405 -18.93 1.49 -8.94
C PHE A 405 -18.90 1.97 -7.48
N THR A 406 -17.73 2.34 -6.98
CA THR A 406 -17.57 2.95 -5.66
C THR A 406 -18.34 4.25 -5.56
N SER A 407 -18.17 5.17 -6.51
CA SER A 407 -18.94 6.44 -6.53
C SER A 407 -20.45 6.22 -6.51
N TYR A 408 -20.93 5.22 -7.28
CA TYR A 408 -22.34 4.85 -7.27
C TYR A 408 -22.78 4.28 -5.90
N ALA A 409 -21.99 3.40 -5.31
CA ALA A 409 -22.25 2.83 -3.99
C ALA A 409 -22.28 3.90 -2.89
N THR A 410 -21.34 4.84 -2.91
CA THR A 410 -21.28 6.00 -2.01
C THR A 410 -22.56 6.83 -2.09
N ALA A 411 -23.00 7.17 -3.32
CA ALA A 411 -24.26 7.89 -3.51
C ALA A 411 -25.46 7.09 -2.99
N ARG A 412 -25.50 5.77 -3.23
CA ARG A 412 -26.55 4.89 -2.71
C ARG A 412 -26.59 4.86 -1.19
N PHE A 413 -25.44 4.86 -0.51
CA PHE A 413 -25.41 4.91 0.95
C PHE A 413 -26.10 6.18 1.47
N PHE A 414 -25.66 7.37 1.04
CA PHE A 414 -26.23 8.65 1.49
C PHE A 414 -27.66 8.93 1.03
N GLU A 415 -28.19 8.19 0.04
CA GLU A 415 -29.60 8.24 -0.31
C GLU A 415 -30.50 7.48 0.68
N ASN A 416 -29.95 6.52 1.42
CA ASN A 416 -30.72 5.58 2.24
C ASN A 416 -30.45 5.71 3.76
N GLU A 417 -29.30 6.27 4.15
CA GLU A 417 -28.89 6.59 5.53
C GLU A 417 -28.82 8.10 5.75
#